data_AF-A0A1Q7U7L3-F1
#
_entry.id   AF-A0A1Q7U7L3-F1
#
_cell.length_a   1.000
_cell.length_b   1.000
_cell.length_c   1.000
_cell.angle_alpha   90.00
_cell.angle_beta   90.00
_cell.angle_gamma   90.00
#
_symmetry.space_group_name_H-M   'P 1'
#
loop_
_entity.id
_entity.type
_entity.pdbx_description
1 polymer ?
#
loop_
_entity_poly.entity_id
_entity_poly.type
_entity_poly.pdbx_seq_one_letter_code
_entity_poly.pdbx_strand_id
1 'polypeptide(L)'
;MGQAIQGVPKAMEAERFVLRDTGGRVRAALGMEGYGSVGLWLLDSAGKTRAGVGVSREGSPVMALADQTGKSRLSLTLTDGPGLSLRDQDRTRISLSVLAEGSGIYVWDQAGRERAVLIVAADGSQVLGFRDKDGKVIWKAP
;
A
#
# COMPACT_ATOMS: atom_id res chain seq x y z
N MET A 1 -18.50 7.46 -50.21
CA MET A 1 -19.41 7.29 -49.05
C MET A 1 -18.56 7.39 -47.79
N GLY A 2 -18.59 8.54 -47.11
CA GLY A 2 -17.79 8.76 -45.91
C GLY A 2 -18.44 8.06 -44.72
N GLN A 3 -17.74 7.10 -44.12
CA GLN A 3 -18.14 6.60 -42.81
C GLN A 3 -17.93 7.73 -41.80
N ALA A 4 -19.03 8.15 -41.17
CA ALA A 4 -18.96 9.04 -40.03
C ALA A 4 -18.13 8.34 -38.94
N ILE A 5 -17.06 8.99 -38.51
CA ILE A 5 -16.33 8.60 -37.31
C ILE A 5 -17.34 8.75 -36.17
N GLN A 6 -17.90 7.64 -35.71
CA GLN A 6 -18.64 7.63 -34.45
C GLN A 6 -17.67 8.19 -33.41
N GLY A 7 -18.04 9.32 -32.80
CA GLY A 7 -17.17 10.00 -31.85
C GLY A 7 -16.67 9.03 -30.78
N VAL A 8 -15.44 9.24 -30.31
CA VAL A 8 -14.87 8.44 -29.22
C VAL A 8 -15.89 8.38 -28.07
N PRO A 9 -16.25 7.17 -27.59
CA PRO A 9 -17.19 7.03 -26.49
C PRO A 9 -16.74 7.87 -25.30
N LYS A 10 -17.66 8.66 -24.74
CA LYS A 10 -17.38 9.48 -23.54
C LYS A 10 -17.31 8.62 -22.27
N ALA A 11 -17.96 7.45 -22.29
CA ALA A 11 -17.97 6.48 -21.21
C ALA A 11 -17.90 5.07 -21.81
N MET A 12 -17.21 4.17 -21.10
CA MET A 12 -17.19 2.74 -21.38
C MET A 12 -17.53 2.00 -20.10
N GLU A 13 -18.54 1.14 -20.16
CA GLU A 13 -18.90 0.24 -19.06
C GLU A 13 -18.37 -1.16 -19.37
N ALA A 14 -17.64 -1.74 -18.42
CA ALA A 14 -17.15 -3.11 -18.51
C ALA A 14 -16.90 -3.64 -17.10
N GLU A 15 -17.07 -4.95 -16.92
CA GLU A 15 -16.70 -5.62 -15.68
C GLU A 15 -15.18 -5.66 -15.48
N ARG A 16 -14.42 -5.64 -16.59
CA ARG A 16 -12.96 -5.75 -16.57
C ARG A 16 -12.33 -5.14 -17.82
N PHE A 17 -11.25 -4.40 -17.63
CA PHE A 17 -10.33 -3.98 -18.69
C PHE A 17 -9.01 -4.73 -18.53
N VAL A 18 -8.48 -5.27 -19.63
CA VAL A 18 -7.23 -6.05 -19.63
C VAL A 18 -6.31 -5.52 -20.71
N LEU A 19 -5.13 -5.04 -20.31
CA LEU A 19 -4.05 -4.70 -21.22
C LEU A 19 -3.20 -5.94 -21.47
N ARG A 20 -3.00 -6.29 -22.75
CA ARG A 20 -2.10 -7.37 -23.16
C ARG A 20 -0.92 -6.82 -23.95
N ASP A 21 0.24 -7.45 -23.82
CA ASP A 21 1.37 -7.20 -24.73
C ASP A 21 1.19 -7.88 -26.09
N THR A 22 2.13 -7.68 -27.01
CA THR A 22 2.11 -8.27 -28.36
C THR A 22 2.17 -9.80 -28.36
N GLY A 23 2.65 -10.41 -27.28
CA GLY A 23 2.65 -11.85 -27.06
C GLY A 23 1.37 -12.37 -26.41
N GLY A 24 0.36 -11.52 -26.20
CA GLY A 24 -0.92 -11.87 -25.58
C GLY A 24 -0.89 -11.94 -24.05
N ARG A 25 0.24 -11.65 -23.39
CA ARG A 25 0.37 -11.71 -21.93
C ARG A 25 -0.29 -10.51 -21.28
N VAL A 26 -0.98 -10.72 -20.17
CA VAL A 26 -1.61 -9.64 -19.40
C VAL A 26 -0.53 -8.78 -18.72
N ARG A 27 -0.59 -7.46 -18.93
CA ARG A 27 0.33 -6.47 -18.36
C ARG A 27 -0.35 -5.51 -17.39
N ALA A 28 -1.65 -5.30 -17.54
CA ALA A 28 -2.45 -4.59 -16.56
C ALA A 28 -3.89 -5.10 -16.57
N ALA A 29 -4.58 -4.96 -15.44
CA ALA A 29 -6.02 -5.18 -15.38
C ALA A 29 -6.66 -4.11 -14.48
N LEU A 30 -7.82 -3.61 -14.89
CA LEU A 30 -8.73 -2.80 -14.08
C LEU A 30 -10.03 -3.58 -13.92
N GLY A 31 -10.51 -3.70 -12.68
CA GLY A 31 -11.79 -4.35 -12.40
C GLY A 31 -11.90 -4.80 -10.95
N MET A 32 -12.80 -5.74 -10.69
CA MET A 32 -12.92 -6.39 -9.39
C MET A 32 -11.88 -7.52 -9.25
N GLU A 33 -11.30 -7.66 -8.06
CA GLU A 33 -10.56 -8.84 -7.63
C GLU A 33 -11.45 -9.67 -6.70
N GLY A 34 -11.04 -10.92 -6.41
CA GLY A 34 -11.74 -11.75 -5.44
C GLY A 34 -11.93 -11.02 -4.11
N TYR A 35 -13.07 -11.27 -3.45
CA TYR A 35 -13.44 -10.68 -2.15
C TYR A 35 -13.85 -9.19 -2.15
N GLY A 36 -14.17 -8.61 -3.30
CA GLY A 36 -14.89 -7.33 -3.36
C GLY A 36 -14.02 -6.08 -3.39
N SER A 37 -12.71 -6.22 -3.55
CA SER A 37 -11.82 -5.09 -3.84
C SER A 37 -11.88 -4.71 -5.33
N VAL A 38 -11.78 -3.41 -5.61
CA VAL A 38 -11.63 -2.85 -6.97
C VAL A 38 -10.24 -2.28 -7.12
N GLY A 39 -9.59 -2.48 -8.28
CA GLY A 39 -8.25 -1.94 -8.47
C GLY A 39 -7.75 -1.95 -9.90
N LEU A 40 -6.65 -1.22 -10.09
CA LEU A 40 -5.76 -1.31 -11.23
C LEU A 40 -4.49 -2.04 -10.78
N TRP A 41 -4.17 -3.16 -11.41
CA TRP A 41 -2.97 -3.94 -11.16
C TRP A 41 -2.04 -3.90 -12.36
N LEU A 42 -0.74 -3.72 -12.11
CA LEU A 42 0.33 -3.83 -13.10
C LEU A 42 1.08 -5.14 -12.90
N LEU A 43 1.23 -5.92 -13.95
CA LEU A 43 1.81 -7.26 -13.93
C LEU A 43 3.18 -7.29 -14.64
N ASP A 44 4.09 -8.12 -14.14
CA ASP A 44 5.37 -8.41 -14.80
C ASP A 44 5.23 -9.44 -15.94
N SER A 45 6.34 -9.81 -16.58
CA SER A 45 6.37 -10.78 -17.68
C SER A 45 6.00 -12.21 -17.27
N ALA A 46 6.07 -12.52 -15.96
CA ALA A 46 5.65 -13.80 -15.41
C ALA A 46 4.18 -13.77 -14.94
N GLY A 47 3.47 -12.65 -15.14
CA GLY A 47 2.09 -12.49 -14.72
C GLY A 47 1.93 -12.22 -13.22
N LYS A 48 2.98 -11.82 -12.50
CA LYS A 48 2.87 -11.43 -11.09
C LYS A 48 2.56 -9.95 -10.96
N THR A 49 1.63 -9.61 -10.07
CA THR A 49 1.33 -8.24 -9.69
C THR A 49 2.56 -7.56 -9.07
N ARG A 50 2.89 -6.38 -9.57
CA ARG A 50 4.04 -5.54 -9.15
C ARG A 50 3.61 -4.27 -8.45
N ALA A 51 2.50 -3.72 -8.87
CA ALA A 51 1.91 -2.52 -8.32
C ALA A 51 0.40 -2.65 -8.40
N GLY A 52 -0.28 -2.08 -7.42
CA GLY A 52 -1.72 -1.96 -7.40
C GLY A 52 -2.14 -0.63 -6.81
N VAL A 53 -3.21 -0.06 -7.33
CA VAL A 53 -3.97 1.03 -6.70
C VAL A 53 -5.44 0.63 -6.73
N GLY A 54 -6.15 0.81 -5.63
CA GLY A 54 -7.51 0.35 -5.53
C GLY A 54 -8.19 0.74 -4.24
N VAL A 55 -9.36 0.14 -4.05
CA VAL A 55 -10.17 0.24 -2.84
C VAL A 55 -10.35 -1.17 -2.30
N SER A 56 -10.00 -1.35 -1.03
CA SER A 56 -10.23 -2.59 -0.30
C SER A 56 -11.72 -2.91 -0.19
N ARG A 57 -12.05 -4.13 0.23
CA ARG A 57 -13.44 -4.54 0.47
C ARG A 57 -14.14 -3.65 1.50
N GLU A 58 -13.38 -3.14 2.46
CA GLU A 58 -13.83 -2.27 3.54
C GLU A 58 -14.01 -0.81 3.10
N GLY A 59 -13.71 -0.49 1.84
CA GLY A 59 -13.83 0.86 1.29
C GLY A 59 -12.58 1.73 1.47
N SER A 60 -11.53 1.22 2.11
CA SER A 60 -10.28 1.96 2.32
C SER A 60 -9.43 2.00 1.03
N PRO A 61 -9.00 3.19 0.58
CA PRO A 61 -8.01 3.33 -0.48
C PRO A 61 -6.68 2.66 -0.13
N VAL A 62 -6.08 1.99 -1.11
CA VAL A 62 -4.78 1.32 -1.00
C VAL A 62 -3.95 1.50 -2.25
N MET A 63 -2.65 1.71 -2.07
CA MET A 63 -1.63 1.55 -3.09
C MET A 63 -0.55 0.61 -2.56
N ALA A 64 -0.09 -0.35 -3.36
CA ALA A 64 0.93 -1.30 -2.95
C ALA A 64 1.96 -1.53 -4.05
N LEU A 65 3.22 -1.74 -3.65
CA LEU A 65 4.30 -2.25 -4.49
C LEU A 65 4.74 -3.62 -3.97
N ALA A 66 4.92 -4.57 -4.88
CA ALA A 66 5.31 -5.93 -4.56
C ALA A 66 6.71 -6.28 -5.11
N ASP A 67 7.36 -7.26 -4.49
CA ASP A 67 8.65 -7.83 -4.91
C ASP A 67 8.50 -8.94 -5.96
N GLN A 68 9.63 -9.52 -6.42
CA GLN A 68 9.71 -10.62 -7.43
C GLN A 68 8.93 -11.88 -7.06
N THR A 69 8.63 -12.07 -5.77
CA THR A 69 7.83 -13.18 -5.30
C THR A 69 6.33 -12.89 -5.35
N GLY A 70 5.94 -11.61 -5.52
CA GLY A 70 4.55 -11.14 -5.46
C GLY A 70 4.15 -10.64 -4.08
N LYS A 71 5.10 -10.53 -3.13
CA LYS A 71 4.82 -10.05 -1.77
C LYS A 71 4.90 -8.52 -1.71
N SER A 72 3.90 -7.88 -1.10
CA SER A 72 3.89 -6.43 -0.87
C SER A 72 5.06 -6.03 0.03
N ARG A 73 5.86 -5.06 -0.42
CA ARG A 73 7.01 -4.46 0.29
C ARG A 73 6.75 -3.04 0.73
N LEU A 74 5.85 -2.34 0.03
CA LEU A 74 5.42 -1.00 0.35
C LEU A 74 3.91 -0.93 0.21
N SER A 75 3.25 -0.28 1.17
CA SER A 75 1.83 0.07 1.05
C SER A 75 1.57 1.49 1.55
N LEU A 76 0.70 2.20 0.84
CA LEU A 76 0.02 3.42 1.28
C LEU A 76 -1.45 3.07 1.50
N THR A 77 -2.01 3.46 2.65
CA THR A 77 -3.38 3.13 3.03
C THR A 77 -4.07 4.33 3.65
N LEU A 78 -5.38 4.40 3.49
CA LEU A 78 -6.23 5.34 4.23
C LEU A 78 -7.33 4.54 4.95
N THR A 79 -7.06 4.16 6.20
CA THR A 79 -7.99 3.42 7.06
C THR A 79 -8.53 4.38 8.13
N ASP A 80 -8.12 4.25 9.39
CA ASP A 80 -8.39 5.20 10.47
C ASP A 80 -7.64 6.54 10.28
N GLY A 81 -6.65 6.52 9.40
CA GLY A 81 -5.94 7.69 8.90
C GLY A 81 -4.89 7.29 7.85
N PRO A 82 -4.13 8.25 7.30
CA PRO A 82 -3.13 7.95 6.28
C PRO A 82 -1.96 7.19 6.89
N GLY A 83 -1.57 6.11 6.21
CA GLY A 83 -0.48 5.22 6.62
C GLY A 83 0.45 4.88 5.48
N LEU A 84 1.75 4.77 5.79
CA LEU A 84 2.78 4.18 4.95
C LEU A 84 3.40 3.02 5.71
N SER A 85 3.58 1.87 5.06
CA SER A 85 4.31 0.73 5.63
C SER A 85 5.38 0.22 4.68
N LEU A 86 6.57 -0.03 5.22
CA LEU A 86 7.65 -0.78 4.58
C LEU A 86 7.73 -2.16 5.24
N ARG A 87 7.69 -3.20 4.42
CA ARG A 87 7.58 -4.60 4.86
C ARG A 87 8.79 -5.41 4.46
N ASP A 88 9.27 -6.22 5.40
CA ASP A 88 10.24 -7.29 5.20
C ASP A 88 9.53 -8.61 5.43
N GLN A 89 9.53 -9.49 4.43
CA GLN A 89 8.67 -10.67 4.36
C GLN A 89 7.19 -10.33 4.63
N ASP A 90 6.57 -10.91 5.65
CA ASP A 90 5.16 -10.69 5.98
C ASP A 90 5.01 -9.74 7.17
N ARG A 91 6.06 -8.98 7.52
CA ARG A 91 6.12 -8.10 8.69
C ARG A 91 6.40 -6.65 8.29
N THR A 92 5.67 -5.72 8.88
CA THR A 92 6.02 -4.29 8.81
C THR A 92 7.28 -4.04 9.63
N ARG A 93 8.26 -3.36 9.03
CA ARG A 93 9.53 -3.00 9.67
C ARG A 93 9.64 -1.51 9.94
N ILE A 94 9.00 -0.70 9.10
CA ILE A 94 8.89 0.75 9.29
C ILE A 94 7.45 1.13 8.96
N SER A 95 6.83 1.96 9.78
CA SER A 95 5.56 2.59 9.44
C SER A 95 5.55 4.06 9.78
N LEU A 96 4.77 4.82 9.01
CA LEU A 96 4.38 6.18 9.31
C LEU A 96 2.85 6.18 9.35
N SER A 97 2.28 6.84 10.36
CA SER A 97 0.83 6.90 10.54
C SER A 97 0.41 8.25 11.09
N VAL A 98 -0.72 8.76 10.62
CA VAL A 98 -1.45 9.87 11.24
C VAL A 98 -2.82 9.34 11.64
N LEU A 99 -3.15 9.44 12.91
CA LEU A 99 -4.36 8.92 13.54
C LEU A 99 -5.01 10.04 14.38
N ALA A 100 -6.20 9.80 14.93
CA ALA A 100 -6.90 10.78 15.75
C ALA A 100 -6.12 11.12 17.04
N GLU A 101 -5.44 10.13 17.60
CA GLU A 101 -4.60 10.24 18.80
C GLU A 101 -3.24 10.91 18.57
N GLY A 102 -2.84 11.12 17.32
CA GLY A 102 -1.56 11.73 16.98
C GLY A 102 -0.91 11.15 15.72
N SER A 103 0.37 11.44 15.55
CA SER A 103 1.17 10.92 14.43
C SER A 103 2.40 10.19 14.94
N GLY A 104 2.88 9.20 14.18
CA GLY A 104 4.04 8.43 14.58
C GLY A 104 4.84 7.80 13.45
N ILE A 105 6.13 7.65 13.72
CA ILE A 105 7.08 6.84 12.94
C ILE A 105 7.56 5.72 13.85
N TYR A 106 7.44 4.48 13.38
CA TYR A 106 7.78 3.30 14.15
C TYR A 106 8.78 2.44 13.39
N VAL A 107 9.75 1.87 14.11
CA VAL A 107 10.76 0.96 13.55
C VAL A 107 10.81 -0.31 14.38
N TRP A 108 10.67 -1.47 13.74
CA TRP A 108 10.72 -2.79 14.37
C TRP A 108 11.96 -3.60 13.95
N ASP A 109 12.42 -4.49 14.82
CA ASP A 109 13.42 -5.51 14.47
C ASP A 109 12.80 -6.72 13.77
N GLN A 110 13.62 -7.71 13.42
CA GLN A 110 13.16 -8.95 12.78
C GLN A 110 12.23 -9.78 13.67
N ALA A 111 12.38 -9.69 15.00
CA ALA A 111 11.50 -10.38 15.94
C ALA A 111 10.13 -9.69 16.09
N GLY A 112 9.94 -8.50 15.48
CA GLY A 112 8.72 -7.71 15.59
C GLY A 112 8.69 -6.80 16.80
N ARG A 113 9.85 -6.57 17.45
CA ARG A 113 9.95 -5.68 18.62
C ARG A 113 10.24 -4.25 18.16
N GLU A 114 9.51 -3.29 18.70
CA GLU A 114 9.76 -1.86 18.47
C GLU A 114 11.16 -1.49 18.98
N ARG A 115 11.90 -0.76 18.15
CA ARG A 115 13.30 -0.35 18.37
C ARG A 115 13.46 1.14 18.50
N ALA A 116 12.71 1.87 17.69
CA ALA A 116 12.72 3.31 17.66
C ALA A 116 11.32 3.81 17.35
N VAL A 117 10.99 4.95 17.95
CA VAL A 117 9.69 5.57 17.84
C VAL A 117 9.86 7.09 17.90
N LEU A 118 9.19 7.78 16.99
CA LEU A 118 8.93 9.23 17.06
C LEU A 118 7.42 9.42 17.03
N ILE A 119 6.84 9.97 18.09
CA ILE A 119 5.40 10.22 18.22
C ILE A 119 5.17 11.69 18.58
N VAL A 120 4.12 12.26 18.01
CA VAL A 120 3.49 13.49 18.49
C VAL A 120 2.02 13.18 18.75
N ALA A 121 1.61 13.20 20.01
CA ALA A 121 0.24 12.96 20.43
C ALA A 121 -0.66 14.18 20.18
N ALA A 122 -1.98 13.96 20.18
CA ALA A 122 -2.97 15.00 19.93
C ALA A 122 -2.93 16.16 20.95
N ASP A 123 -2.49 15.90 22.18
CA ASP A 123 -2.30 16.93 23.22
C ASP A 123 -0.99 17.73 23.04
N GLY A 124 -0.23 17.45 21.97
CA GLY A 124 1.04 18.07 21.65
C GLY A 124 2.24 17.41 22.32
N SER A 125 2.05 16.43 23.20
CA SER A 125 3.17 15.72 23.82
C SER A 125 3.96 14.93 22.78
N GLN A 126 5.29 15.02 22.84
CA GLN A 126 6.19 14.34 21.92
C GLN A 126 7.05 13.29 22.61
N VAL A 127 7.29 12.19 21.90
CA VAL A 127 8.19 11.12 22.34
C VAL A 127 9.14 10.80 21.20
N LEU A 128 10.45 10.86 21.47
CA LEU A 128 11.47 10.19 20.67
C LEU A 128 12.19 9.20 21.59
N GLY A 129 12.16 7.90 21.24
CA GLY A 129 12.68 6.85 22.10
C GLY A 129 13.39 5.74 21.33
N PHE A 130 14.42 5.17 21.96
CA PHE A 130 15.12 3.98 21.50
C PHE A 130 15.07 2.88 22.56
N ARG A 131 14.91 1.64 22.12
CA ARG A 131 14.87 0.45 22.98
C ARG A 131 16.04 -0.48 22.68
N ASP A 132 16.53 -1.23 23.69
CA ASP A 132 17.47 -2.36 23.54
C ASP A 132 16.74 -3.66 23.16
N LYS A 133 17.50 -4.71 22.80
CA LYS A 133 16.98 -5.98 22.27
C LYS A 133 15.92 -6.63 23.16
N ASP A 134 15.90 -6.30 24.45
CA ASP A 134 14.97 -6.86 25.44
C ASP A 134 13.75 -5.94 25.65
N GLY A 135 13.66 -4.83 24.90
CA GLY A 135 12.55 -3.89 24.88
C GLY A 135 12.70 -2.72 25.87
N LYS A 136 13.81 -2.68 26.60
CA LYS A 136 14.07 -1.65 27.61
C LYS A 136 14.46 -0.34 26.93
N VAL A 137 13.88 0.77 27.37
CA VAL A 137 14.26 2.10 26.89
C VAL A 137 15.71 2.37 27.26
N ILE A 138 16.56 2.60 26.25
CA ILE A 138 17.97 2.96 26.43
C ILE A 138 18.21 4.45 26.28
N TRP A 139 17.30 5.14 25.57
CA TRP A 139 17.34 6.59 25.44
C TRP A 139 15.95 7.13 25.13
N LYS A 140 15.65 8.31 25.67
CA LYS A 140 14.52 9.15 25.28
C LYS A 140 14.99 10.59 25.18
N ALA A 141 14.36 11.37 24.32
CA ALA A 141 14.64 12.80 24.27
C ALA A 141 14.41 13.44 25.66
N PRO A 142 15.26 14.40 26.07
CA PRO A 142 15.10 15.11 27.33
C PRO A 142 13.78 15.89 27.40
#